data_AF-A0A1R1X6Q0-F1
#
_entry.id   AF-A0A1R1X6Q0-F1
#
_cell.length_a   1.000
_cell.length_b   1.000
_cell.length_c   1.000
_cell.angle_alpha   90.00
_cell.angle_beta   90.00
_cell.angle_gamma   90.00
#
_symmetry.space_group_name_H-M   'P 1'
#
loop_
_entity.id
_entity.type
_entity.pdbx_description
1 polymer ?
#
loop_
_entity_poly.entity_id
_entity_poly.type
_entity_poly.pdbx_seq_one_letter_code
_entity_poly.pdbx_strand_id
1 'polypeptide(L)' 'EIPSERDQWQVDVEKRIQFAIDHAISRGLCKKGDKVISIQGWRGGAGNTNTMRILTA' A
#
# COMPACT_ATOMS: atom_id res chain seq x y z
N GLU A 1 -24.58 -0.21 -3.54
CA GLU A 1 -24.18 1.01 -2.81
C GLU A 1 -23.05 1.68 -3.57
N ILE A 2 -23.04 3.01 -3.66
CA ILE A 2 -21.95 3.75 -4.32
C ILE A 2 -20.78 3.80 -3.34
N PRO A 3 -19.56 3.35 -3.72
CA PRO A 3 -18.40 3.38 -2.83
C PRO A 3 -18.12 4.80 -2.36
N SER A 4 -17.90 4.99 -1.07
CA SER A 4 -17.57 6.30 -0.54
C SER A 4 -16.21 6.76 -1.07
N GLU A 5 -15.97 8.07 -1.11
CA GLU A 5 -14.65 8.63 -1.46
C GLU A 5 -13.50 8.03 -0.62
N ARG A 6 -13.81 7.66 0.63
CA ARG A 6 -12.85 6.99 1.53
C ARG A 6 -12.45 5.61 1.03
N ASP A 7 -13.42 4.84 0.52
CA ASP A 7 -13.18 3.51 -0.02
C ASP A 7 -12.33 3.60 -1.29
N GLN A 8 -12.58 4.63 -2.11
CA GLN A 8 -11.81 4.88 -3.34
C GLN A 8 -10.35 5.23 -3.02
N TRP A 9 -10.09 6.07 -2.02
CA TRP A 9 -8.73 6.40 -1.58
C TRP A 9 -7.96 5.17 -1.09
N GLN A 10 -8.59 4.34 -0.26
CA GLN A 10 -7.96 3.12 0.26
C GLN A 10 -7.63 2.13 -0.86
N VAL A 11 -8.54 1.96 -1.83
CA VAL A 11 -8.30 1.11 -3.00
C VAL A 11 -7.12 1.63 -3.85
N ASP A 12 -6.98 2.94 -4.02
CA ASP A 12 -5.82 3.52 -4.72
C ASP A 12 -4.51 3.25 -3.98
N VAL A 13 -4.48 3.49 -2.67
CA VAL A 13 -3.30 3.24 -1.84
C VAL A 13 -2.88 1.77 -1.90
N GLU A 14 -3.83 0.84 -1.83
CA GLU A 14 -3.54 -0.59 -1.94
C GLU A 14 -2.96 -0.96 -3.30
N LYS A 15 -3.52 -0.41 -4.39
CA LYS A 15 -2.99 -0.64 -5.75
C LYS A 15 -1.54 -0.15 -5.90
N ARG A 16 -1.20 1.00 -5.30
CA ARG A 16 0.17 1.52 -5.32
C ARG A 16 1.14 0.68 -4.51
N ILE A 17 0.71 0.19 -3.34
CA ILE A 17 1.51 -0.73 -2.53
C ILE A 17 1.77 -2.04 -3.29
N GLN A 18 0.75 -2.63 -3.91
CA GLN A 18 0.91 -3.85 -4.69
C GLN A 18 1.87 -3.65 -5.87
N PHE A 19 1.69 -2.56 -6.62
CA PHE A 19 2.60 -2.22 -7.72
C PHE A 19 4.06 -2.09 -7.25
N ALA A 20 4.29 -1.44 -6.11
CA ALA A 20 5.64 -1.29 -5.56
C ALA A 20 6.27 -2.63 -5.16
N ILE A 21 5.49 -3.55 -4.58
CA ILE A 21 5.93 -4.91 -4.24
C ILE A 21 6.29 -5.69 -5.51
N ASP A 22 5.41 -5.70 -6.51
CA ASP A 22 5.65 -6.40 -7.78
C ASP A 22 6.88 -5.84 -8.50
N HIS A 23 7.04 -4.52 -8.46
CA HIS A 23 8.22 -3.85 -9.01
C HIS A 23 9.50 -4.26 -8.26
N ALA A 24 9.47 -4.27 -6.92
CA ALA A 24 10.61 -4.67 -6.09
C ALA A 24 11.02 -6.13 -6.36
N ILE A 25 10.06 -7.04 -6.50
CA ILE A 25 10.31 -8.44 -6.87
C ILE A 25 10.95 -8.52 -8.27
N SER A 26 10.43 -7.78 -9.25
CA SER A 26 10.97 -7.76 -10.62
C SER A 26 12.42 -7.26 -10.70
N ARG A 27 12.84 -6.45 -9.71
CA ARG A 27 14.20 -5.91 -9.58
C ARG A 27 15.10 -6.74 -8.66
N GLY A 28 14.58 -7.80 -8.04
CA GLY A 28 15.33 -8.63 -7.10
C GLY A 28 15.61 -7.95 -5.76
N LEU A 29 14.88 -6.89 -5.40
CA LEU A 29 15.01 -6.20 -4.11
C LEU A 29 14.38 -7.00 -2.97
N CYS A 30 13.37 -7.79 -3.27
CA CYS A 30 12.76 -8.78 -2.36
C CYS A 30 12.25 -9.98 -3.17
N LYS A 31 11.81 -11.03 -2.47
CA LYS A 31 11.22 -12.24 -3.04
C LYS A 31 9.79 -12.44 -2.53
N LYS A 32 8.99 -13.19 -3.28
CA LYS A 32 7.68 -13.65 -2.82
C LYS A 32 7.81 -14.35 -1.47
N GLY A 33 6.95 -13.99 -0.52
CA GLY A 33 6.98 -14.52 0.85
C GLY A 33 7.78 -13.68 1.85
N ASP A 34 8.64 -12.77 1.39
CA ASP A 34 9.37 -11.86 2.28
C ASP A 34 8.40 -10.89 2.98
N LYS A 35 8.79 -10.42 4.17
CA LYS A 35 8.04 -9.40 4.90
C LYS A 35 8.36 -8.01 4.38
N VAL A 36 7.31 -7.25 4.06
CA VAL A 36 7.39 -5.87 3.58
C VAL A 36 6.68 -4.97 4.58
N ILE A 37 7.33 -3.89 5.00
CA ILE A 37 6.70 -2.87 5.84
C ILE A 37 6.19 -1.76 4.93
N SER A 38 4.88 -1.53 4.90
CA SER A 38 4.30 -0.38 4.21
C SER A 38 4.07 0.76 5.20
N ILE A 39 4.39 1.98 4.78
CA ILE A 39 4.13 3.20 5.54
C ILE A 39 3.27 4.13 4.68
N GLN A 40 2.09 4.47 5.16
CA GLN A 40 1.12 5.29 4.43
C GLN A 40 0.26 6.15 5.37
N GLY A 41 -0.59 7.00 4.81
CA GLY A 41 -1.66 7.67 5.56
C GLY A 41 -2.95 6.86 5.62
N TRP A 42 -3.76 7.07 6.66
CA TRP A 42 -5.06 6.40 6.83
C TRP A 42 -6.20 7.04 6.01
N ARG A 43 -6.13 8.31 5.63
CA ARG A 43 -7.23 8.96 4.88
C ARG A 43 -6.73 10.02 3.92
N GLY A 44 -7.46 10.21 2.81
CA GLY A 44 -7.32 11.40 1.97
C GLY A 44 -7.60 12.66 2.80
N GLY A 45 -6.79 13.70 2.61
CA GLY A 45 -6.81 14.92 3.43
C GLY A 45 -5.42 15.28 3.96
N ALA A 46 -5.34 16.07 5.03
CA ALA A 46 -4.08 16.57 5.59
C ALA A 46 -3.14 15.43 6.08
N GLY A 47 -2.31 14.94 5.15
CA GLY A 47 -0.85 14.96 5.21
C GLY A 47 -0.12 14.15 6.29
N ASN A 48 -0.74 13.19 6.96
CA ASN A 48 -0.07 12.42 8.01
C ASN A 48 0.28 11.00 7.56
N THR A 49 1.58 10.69 7.53
CA THR A 49 2.10 9.33 7.38
C THR A 49 2.02 8.62 8.74
N ASN A 50 0.83 8.13 9.07
CA ASN A 50 0.49 7.66 10.42
C ASN A 50 0.15 6.17 10.50
N THR A 51 0.21 5.44 9.39
CA THR A 51 -0.16 4.03 9.32
C THR A 51 1.03 3.19 8.88
N MET A 52 1.35 2.17 9.67
CA MET A 52 2.36 1.17 9.33
C MET A 52 1.70 -0.21 9.27
N ARG A 53 1.99 -1.00 8.24
CA ARG A 53 1.50 -2.38 8.10
C ARG A 53 2.66 -3.32 7.79
N ILE A 54 2.56 -4.56 8.26
CA ILE A 54 3.43 -5.67 7.86
C ILE A 54 2.67 -6.51 6.84
N LEU A 55 3.22 -6.61 5.64
CA LEU A 55 2.66 -7.33 4.49
C LEU A 55 3.57 -8.49 4.13
N THR A 56 3.07 -9.37 3.27
CA THR A 56 3.85 -10.42 2.63
C THR A 56 3.90 -10.14 1.14
N ALA A 57 5.10 -10.14 0.57
CA ALA A 57 5.34 -9.91 -0.85
C ALA A 57 4.83 -11.04 -1.75
#